data_AF-A0A7V7BGY3-F1
#
_entry.id   AF-A0A7V7BGY3-F1
#
_cell.length_a   1.000
_cell.length_b   1.000
_cell.length_c   1.000
_cell.angle_alpha   90.00
_cell.angle_beta   90.00
_cell.angle_gamma   90.00
#
_symmetry.space_group_name_H-M   'P 1'
#
loop_
_entity.id
_entity.type
_entity.pdbx_description
1 polymer ?
#
loop_
_entity_poly.entity_id
_entity_poly.type
_entity_poly.pdbx_seq_one_letter_code
_entity_poly.pdbx_strand_id
1 'polypeptide(L)'
;MIVRRYVASSMPEAMEQIRRELGPDAVILSTRTVPGPGWRRFFGFRQLEVTAALEEVAAAREEERELRQEIRELRQMVQDLKNTAGLPSREPASPSFGSLWQELLSRMDIDGEIGRQLAERLGEPGGGREKEVLIRHLADLLAQFVKPVEGRIYCFVGPTGVGKTTTLAKLAA
;
A
#
# COMPACT_ATOMS: atom_id res chain seq x y z
N MET A 1 -12.92 27.47 6.71
CA MET A 1 -12.58 27.42 5.27
C MET A 1 -13.79 27.88 4.47
N ILE A 2 -13.78 29.08 3.89
CA ILE A 2 -14.92 29.59 3.09
C ILE A 2 -14.51 29.61 1.62
N VAL A 3 -14.80 28.51 0.93
CA VAL A 3 -14.76 28.44 -0.53
C VAL A 3 -16.21 28.38 -0.99
N ARG A 4 -16.61 29.27 -1.90
CA ARG A 4 -17.99 29.33 -2.39
C ARG A 4 -18.04 29.31 -3.91
N ARG A 5 -19.09 28.68 -4.42
CA ARG A 5 -19.43 28.66 -5.84
C ARG A 5 -20.55 29.65 -6.09
N TYR A 6 -20.34 30.51 -7.07
CA TYR A 6 -21.28 31.51 -7.54
C TYR A 6 -21.69 31.17 -8.95
N VAL A 7 -22.97 31.35 -9.26
CA VAL A 7 -23.51 31.13 -10.60
C VAL A 7 -24.15 32.43 -11.07
N ALA A 8 -23.66 32.97 -12.17
CA ALA A 8 -24.10 34.24 -12.73
C ALA A 8 -24.28 34.16 -14.24
N SER A 9 -25.02 35.12 -14.80
CA SER A 9 -25.18 35.25 -16.25
C SER A 9 -23.97 35.90 -16.92
N SER A 10 -23.17 36.66 -16.15
CA SER A 10 -21.99 37.37 -16.63
C SER A 10 -20.91 37.48 -15.55
N MET A 11 -19.67 37.72 -15.98
CA MET A 11 -18.54 37.92 -15.06
C MET A 11 -18.70 39.12 -14.12
N PRO A 12 -19.21 40.29 -14.57
CA PRO A 12 -19.49 41.42 -13.67
C PRO A 12 -20.49 41.07 -12.56
N GLU A 13 -21.57 40.36 -12.89
CA GLU A 13 -22.57 39.91 -11.91
C GLU A 13 -21.97 38.91 -10.91
N ALA A 14 -21.14 37.97 -11.38
CA ALA A 14 -20.41 37.04 -10.50
C ALA A 14 -19.49 37.80 -9.52
N MET A 15 -18.74 38.78 -10.02
CA MET A 15 -17.82 39.57 -9.20
C MET A 15 -18.54 40.45 -8.16
N GLU A 16 -19.73 40.95 -8.47
CA GLU A 16 -20.55 41.70 -7.50
C GLU A 16 -21.03 40.79 -6.36
N GLN A 17 -21.52 39.59 -6.69
CA GLN A 17 -21.92 38.58 -5.70
C GLN A 17 -20.73 38.15 -4.83
N ILE A 18 -19.58 37.87 -5.45
CA ILE A 18 -18.34 37.47 -4.76
C ILE A 18 -17.88 38.57 -3.80
N ARG A 19 -17.80 39.82 -4.24
CA ARG A 19 -17.33 40.92 -3.39
C ARG A 19 -18.27 41.23 -2.23
N ARG A 20 -19.57 41.10 -2.45
CA ARG A 20 -20.58 41.34 -1.41
C ARG A 20 -20.53 40.28 -0.30
N GLU A 21 -20.16 39.04 -0.61
CA GLU A 21 -20.13 37.94 0.36
C GLU A 21 -18.74 37.65 0.94
N LEU A 22 -17.70 37.65 0.12
CA LEU A 22 -16.34 37.29 0.50
C LEU A 22 -15.44 38.51 0.75
N GLY A 23 -15.87 39.72 0.34
CA GLY A 23 -15.09 40.94 0.47
C GLY A 23 -14.27 41.29 -0.78
N PRO A 24 -13.59 42.45 -0.78
CA PRO A 24 -12.83 42.93 -1.92
C PRO A 24 -11.62 42.06 -2.28
N ASP A 25 -11.05 41.37 -1.29
CA ASP A 25 -9.83 40.56 -1.39
C ASP A 25 -10.11 39.10 -1.82
N ALA A 26 -11.23 38.88 -2.51
CA ALA A 26 -11.62 37.56 -3.01
C ALA A 26 -10.90 37.24 -4.33
N VAL A 27 -10.22 36.09 -4.37
CA VAL A 27 -9.52 35.55 -5.52
C VAL A 27 -10.35 34.44 -6.18
N ILE A 28 -10.42 34.47 -7.50
CA ILE A 28 -11.10 33.45 -8.30
C ILE A 28 -10.19 32.23 -8.44
N LEU A 29 -10.65 31.08 -7.97
CA LEU A 29 -9.93 29.81 -8.05
C LEU A 29 -10.20 29.06 -9.36
N SER A 30 -11.44 29.15 -9.87
CA SER A 30 -11.85 28.42 -11.07
C SER A 30 -13.07 29.07 -11.70
N THR A 31 -13.08 29.12 -13.03
CA THR A 31 -14.21 29.61 -13.82
C THR A 31 -14.58 28.56 -14.85
N ARG A 32 -15.85 28.17 -14.91
CA ARG A 32 -16.34 27.26 -15.96
C ARG A 32 -17.73 27.67 -16.43
N THR A 33 -18.02 27.37 -17.68
CA THR A 33 -19.35 27.59 -18.24
C THR A 33 -20.22 26.36 -18.03
N VAL A 34 -21.38 26.52 -17.40
CA VAL A 34 -22.32 25.43 -17.11
C VAL A 34 -23.63 25.62 -17.87
N PRO A 35 -24.33 24.54 -18.25
CA PRO A 35 -25.66 24.63 -18.85
C PRO A 35 -26.66 25.29 -17.90
N GLY A 36 -27.55 26.14 -18.42
CA GLY A 36 -28.58 26.79 -17.61
C GLY A 36 -29.59 25.78 -17.01
N PRO A 37 -30.17 26.07 -15.84
CA PRO A 37 -31.09 25.14 -15.16
C PRO A 37 -32.44 25.01 -15.89
N GLY A 38 -32.99 23.79 -15.89
CA GLY A 38 -34.36 23.49 -16.35
C GLY A 38 -34.58 23.61 -17.86
N TRP A 39 -35.76 24.13 -18.26
CA TRP A 39 -36.16 24.28 -19.67
C TRP A 39 -35.18 25.15 -20.48
N ARG A 40 -34.45 26.05 -19.82
CA ARG A 40 -33.42 26.91 -20.42
C ARG A 40 -32.24 26.14 -21.00
N ARG A 41 -32.02 24.88 -20.58
CA ARG A 41 -31.04 23.97 -21.21
C ARG A 41 -31.38 23.64 -22.66
N PHE A 42 -32.67 23.56 -23.01
CA PHE A 42 -33.13 23.25 -24.37
C PHE A 42 -33.02 24.43 -25.33
N PHE A 43 -32.91 25.65 -24.79
CA PHE A 43 -32.69 26.88 -25.57
C PHE A 43 -31.21 27.29 -25.65
N GLY A 44 -30.29 26.43 -25.19
CA GLY A 44 -28.84 26.67 -25.30
C GLY A 44 -28.28 27.75 -24.36
N PHE A 45 -29.06 28.22 -23.38
CA PHE A 45 -28.58 29.22 -22.42
C PHE A 45 -27.49 28.63 -21.52
N ARG A 46 -26.39 29.37 -21.39
CA ARG A 46 -25.21 29.03 -20.57
C ARG A 46 -25.09 30.01 -19.41
N GLN A 47 -24.57 29.52 -18.28
CA GLN A 47 -24.27 30.32 -17.09
C GLN A 47 -22.80 30.19 -16.74
N LEU A 48 -22.26 31.21 -16.08
CA LEU A 48 -20.90 31.24 -15.59
C LEU A 48 -20.88 30.76 -14.14
N GLU A 49 -20.15 29.69 -13.88
CA GLU A 49 -19.86 29.23 -12.53
C GLU A 49 -18.45 29.65 -12.13
N VAL A 50 -18.36 30.44 -11.06
CA VAL A 50 -17.11 30.99 -10.53
C VAL A 50 -16.91 30.47 -9.11
N THR A 51 -15.78 29.84 -8.84
CA THR A 51 -15.37 29.45 -7.49
C THR A 51 -14.40 30.49 -6.97
N ALA A 52 -14.72 31.11 -5.83
CA ALA A 52 -13.89 32.14 -5.21
C ALA A 52 -13.56 31.80 -3.75
N ALA A 53 -12.43 32.33 -3.29
CA ALA A 53 -11.95 32.24 -1.91
C ALA A 53 -11.21 33.53 -1.54
N LEU A 54 -10.96 33.77 -0.26
CA LEU A 54 -10.13 34.88 0.19
C LEU A 54 -8.66 34.72 -0.25
N GLU A 55 -7.98 35.82 -0.54
CA GLU A 55 -6.57 35.85 -0.95
C GLU A 55 -5.64 35.13 0.04
N GLU A 56 -5.78 35.37 1.34
CA GLU A 56 -5.01 34.68 2.39
C GLU A 56 -5.20 33.15 2.33
N VAL A 57 -6.41 32.71 2.00
CA VAL A 57 -6.77 31.28 1.90
C VAL A 57 -6.25 30.67 0.60
N ALA A 58 -6.19 31.45 -0.48
CA ALA A 58 -5.59 31.03 -1.74
C ALA A 58 -4.06 30.90 -1.59
N ALA A 59 -3.41 31.88 -0.98
CA ALA A 59 -1.96 31.88 -0.71
C ALA A 59 -1.54 30.70 0.17
N ALA A 60 -2.22 30.50 1.31
CA ALA A 60 -1.92 29.37 2.21
C ALA A 60 -2.10 28.00 1.54
N ARG A 61 -3.05 27.86 0.62
CA ARG A 61 -3.26 26.62 -0.15
C ARG A 61 -2.17 26.39 -1.19
N GLU A 62 -1.64 27.44 -1.78
CA GLU A 62 -0.57 27.33 -2.76
C GLU A 62 0.75 26.99 -2.07
N GLU A 63 1.05 27.64 -0.96
CA GLU A 63 2.20 27.31 -0.10
C GLU A 63 2.12 25.87 0.44
N GLU A 64 0.94 25.40 0.87
CA GLU A 64 0.73 23.99 1.25
C GLU A 64 0.96 23.02 0.07
N ARG A 65 0.60 23.41 -1.16
CA ARG A 65 0.81 22.59 -2.36
C ARG A 65 2.28 22.52 -2.74
N GLU A 66 2.98 23.64 -2.71
CA GLU A 66 4.43 23.75 -2.95
C GLU A 66 5.20 22.92 -1.93
N LEU A 67 4.94 23.11 -0.64
CA LEU A 67 5.57 22.30 0.43
C LEU A 67 5.29 20.80 0.26
N ARG A 68 4.06 20.43 -0.12
CA ARG A 68 3.73 19.02 -0.40
C ARG A 68 4.45 18.48 -1.63
N GLN A 69 4.73 19.31 -2.62
CA GLN A 69 5.47 18.93 -3.82
C GLN A 69 6.95 18.75 -3.50
N GLU A 70 7.55 19.69 -2.76
CA GLU A 70 8.93 19.59 -2.27
C GLU A 70 9.13 18.35 -1.40
N ILE A 71 8.20 18.04 -0.49
CA ILE A 71 8.26 16.82 0.34
C ILE A 71 8.20 15.55 -0.53
N ARG A 72 7.41 15.54 -1.62
CA ARG A 72 7.36 14.41 -2.55
C ARG A 72 8.68 14.26 -3.30
N GLU A 73 9.26 15.36 -3.77
CA GLU A 73 10.53 15.37 -4.49
C GLU A 73 11.69 14.95 -3.58
N LEU A 74 11.73 15.43 -2.33
CA LEU A 74 12.69 14.98 -1.31
C LEU A 74 12.56 13.49 -1.01
N ARG A 75 11.33 12.98 -0.88
CA ARG A 75 11.10 11.54 -0.68
C ARG A 75 11.58 10.71 -1.87
N GLN A 76 11.36 11.19 -3.09
CA GLN A 76 11.79 10.53 -4.32
C GLN A 76 13.33 10.48 -4.38
N MET A 77 14.01 11.60 -4.14
CA MET A 77 15.48 11.65 -4.12
C MET A 77 16.08 10.75 -3.05
N VAL A 78 15.51 10.74 -1.83
CA VAL A 78 15.96 9.83 -0.76
C VAL A 78 15.78 8.36 -1.17
N GLN A 79 14.69 8.03 -1.86
CA GLN A 79 14.45 6.68 -2.34
C GLN A 79 15.44 6.27 -3.45
N ASP A 80 15.75 7.18 -4.37
CA ASP A 80 16.70 6.94 -5.47
C ASP A 80 18.14 6.78 -4.95
N LEU A 81 18.52 7.56 -3.91
CA LEU A 81 19.79 7.39 -3.21
C LEU A 81 19.89 6.04 -2.50
N LYS A 82 18.80 5.57 -1.86
CA LYS A 82 18.75 4.23 -1.25
C LYS A 82 18.93 3.13 -2.31
N ASN A 83 18.32 3.28 -3.48
CA ASN A 83 18.38 2.30 -4.56
C ASN A 83 19.76 2.25 -5.24
N THR A 84 20.41 3.40 -5.43
CA THR A 84 21.70 3.50 -6.14
C THR A 84 22.89 3.09 -5.27
N ALA A 85 22.81 3.29 -3.95
CA ALA A 85 23.89 2.97 -3.03
C ALA A 85 23.94 1.49 -2.59
N GLY A 86 23.08 0.61 -3.14
CA GLY A 86 23.07 -0.82 -2.81
C GLY A 86 22.74 -1.13 -1.34
N LEU A 87 22.27 -0.13 -0.59
CA LEU A 87 21.81 -0.29 0.78
C LEU A 87 20.39 -0.82 0.73
N PRO A 88 20.14 -2.07 1.17
CA PRO A 88 18.80 -2.62 1.18
C PRO A 88 17.90 -1.69 1.99
N SER A 89 16.75 -1.35 1.42
CA SER A 89 15.76 -0.45 1.98
C SER A 89 15.22 -1.05 3.29
N ARG A 90 15.85 -0.76 4.42
CA ARG A 90 15.22 -0.82 5.73
C ARG A 90 15.02 0.62 6.18
N GLU A 91 13.86 1.18 5.87
CA GLU A 91 13.28 2.09 6.86
C GLU A 91 13.23 1.33 8.19
N PRO A 92 13.51 1.96 9.35
CA PRO A 92 13.09 1.41 10.62
C PRO A 92 11.56 1.59 10.72
N ALA A 93 10.84 0.94 9.80
CA ALA A 93 9.46 0.59 10.04
C ALA A 93 9.47 -0.34 11.25
N SER A 94 8.50 -0.17 12.14
CA SER A 94 8.19 -1.16 13.17
C SER A 94 8.36 -2.56 12.57
N PRO A 95 9.07 -3.49 13.24
CA PRO A 95 9.47 -4.77 12.65
C PRO A 95 8.27 -5.39 11.94
N SER A 96 8.35 -5.52 10.61
CA SER A 96 7.24 -6.10 9.86
C SER A 96 7.01 -7.50 10.41
N PHE A 97 5.77 -7.93 10.50
CA PHE A 97 5.47 -9.26 11.02
C PHE A 97 6.18 -10.38 10.24
N GLY A 98 6.42 -10.17 8.94
CA GLY A 98 7.28 -11.07 8.15
C GLY A 98 8.72 -11.17 8.69
N SER A 99 9.32 -10.07 9.16
CA SER A 99 10.66 -10.10 9.75
C SER A 99 10.70 -10.83 11.10
N LEU A 100 9.66 -10.69 11.93
CA LEU A 100 9.48 -11.45 13.17
C LEU A 100 9.36 -12.96 12.90
N TRP A 101 8.52 -13.35 11.93
CA TRP A 101 8.39 -14.76 11.54
C TRP A 101 9.70 -15.33 10.98
N GLN A 102 10.40 -14.58 10.12
CA GLN A 102 11.69 -15.01 9.59
C GLN A 102 12.73 -15.24 10.71
N GLU A 103 12.78 -14.35 11.70
CA GLU A 103 13.70 -14.53 12.83
C GLU A 103 13.34 -15.76 13.67
N LEU A 104 12.06 -15.98 13.96
CA LEU A 104 11.61 -17.18 14.68
C LEU A 104 11.91 -18.47 13.92
N LEU A 105 11.65 -18.50 12.61
CA LEU A 105 11.91 -19.67 11.76
C LEU A 105 13.41 -19.93 11.62
N SER A 106 14.23 -18.88 11.52
CA SER A 106 15.69 -18.97 11.51
C SER A 106 16.24 -19.55 12.82
N ARG A 107 15.68 -19.16 13.98
CA ARG A 107 16.03 -19.77 15.27
C ARG A 107 15.66 -21.25 15.38
N MET A 108 14.75 -21.73 14.54
CA MET A 108 14.39 -23.15 14.41
C MET A 108 15.26 -23.89 13.38
N ASP A 109 16.32 -23.25 12.88
CA ASP A 109 17.23 -23.80 11.87
C ASP A 109 16.52 -24.11 10.54
N ILE A 110 15.46 -23.35 10.23
CA ILE A 110 14.78 -23.43 8.94
C ILE A 110 15.54 -22.58 7.94
N ASP A 111 15.82 -23.17 6.78
CA ASP A 111 16.45 -22.50 5.65
C ASP A 111 15.78 -21.16 5.32
N GLY A 112 16.57 -20.15 4.99
CA GLY A 112 16.08 -18.78 4.81
C GLY A 112 15.09 -18.60 3.65
N GLU A 113 15.16 -19.43 2.61
CA GLU A 113 14.20 -19.42 1.52
C GLU A 113 12.86 -20.01 1.98
N ILE A 114 12.90 -21.17 2.64
CA ILE A 114 11.72 -21.81 3.21
C ILE A 114 11.07 -20.92 4.27
N GLY A 115 11.88 -20.31 5.13
CA GLY A 115 11.46 -19.39 6.18
C GLY A 115 10.76 -18.15 5.62
N ARG A 116 11.25 -17.60 4.50
CA ARG A 116 10.59 -16.47 3.81
C ARG A 116 9.22 -16.85 3.27
N GLN A 117 9.12 -17.99 2.57
CA GLN A 117 7.85 -18.46 2.01
C GLN A 117 6.79 -18.72 3.07
N LEU A 118 7.20 -19.27 4.23
CA LEU A 118 6.33 -19.45 5.39
C LEU A 118 5.91 -18.10 5.98
N ALA A 119 6.85 -17.17 6.19
CA ALA A 119 6.59 -15.87 6.79
C ALA A 119 5.63 -14.99 5.97
N GLU A 120 5.74 -15.00 4.64
CA GLU A 120 4.84 -14.25 3.75
C GLU A 120 3.37 -14.68 3.88
N ARG A 121 3.13 -15.95 4.23
CA ARG A 121 1.77 -16.50 4.37
C ARG A 121 1.18 -16.36 5.76
N LEU A 122 2.00 -16.24 6.80
CA LEU A 122 1.55 -16.14 8.19
C LEU A 122 0.93 -14.79 8.54
N GLY A 123 1.25 -13.73 7.78
CA GLY A 123 0.67 -12.41 7.99
C GLY A 123 0.90 -11.87 9.40
N GLU A 124 -0.06 -11.10 9.92
CA GLU A 124 0.02 -10.52 11.27
C GLU A 124 -0.23 -11.59 12.37
N PRO A 125 0.64 -11.70 13.40
CA PRO A 125 0.43 -12.52 14.57
C PRO A 125 -0.72 -11.99 15.44
N GLY A 126 -1.43 -12.91 16.09
CA GLY A 126 -2.59 -12.62 16.93
C GLY A 126 -3.94 -12.81 16.25
N GLY A 127 -3.96 -13.21 14.98
CA GLY A 127 -5.16 -13.59 14.23
C GLY A 127 -5.74 -14.96 14.61
N GLY A 128 -5.03 -15.75 15.44
CA GLY A 128 -5.50 -17.01 16.00
C GLY A 128 -5.59 -18.17 15.02
N ARG A 129 -5.11 -17.99 13.78
CA ARG A 129 -5.12 -18.98 12.69
C ARG A 129 -3.73 -19.32 12.17
N GLU A 130 -2.68 -18.75 12.75
CA GLU A 130 -1.29 -18.87 12.32
C GLU A 130 -0.86 -20.33 12.32
N LYS A 131 -1.21 -21.07 13.38
CA LYS A 131 -0.93 -22.51 13.49
C LYS A 131 -1.59 -23.29 12.35
N GLU A 132 -2.86 -23.03 12.06
CA GLU A 132 -3.62 -23.69 11.01
C GLU A 132 -3.01 -23.42 9.62
N VAL A 133 -2.65 -22.15 9.38
CA VAL A 133 -2.01 -21.70 8.14
C VAL A 133 -0.64 -22.35 7.97
N LEU A 134 0.16 -22.38 9.05
CA LEU A 134 1.49 -22.99 9.05
C LEU A 134 1.42 -24.49 8.74
N ILE A 135 0.55 -25.22 9.45
CA ILE A 135 0.39 -26.67 9.28
C ILE A 135 -0.03 -26.99 7.85
N ARG A 136 -1.03 -26.27 7.32
CA ARG A 136 -1.49 -26.47 5.95
C ARG A 136 -0.37 -26.24 4.94
N HIS A 137 0.37 -25.15 5.10
CA HIS A 137 1.43 -24.83 4.15
C HIS A 137 2.62 -25.81 4.22
N LEU A 138 3.03 -26.19 5.43
CA LEU A 138 4.05 -27.23 5.61
C LEU A 138 3.60 -28.57 5.02
N ALA A 139 2.33 -28.95 5.20
CA ALA A 139 1.79 -30.15 4.60
C ALA A 139 1.85 -30.10 3.07
N ASP A 140 1.49 -28.97 2.46
CA ASP A 140 1.56 -28.78 1.00
C ASP A 140 3.00 -28.85 0.47
N LEU A 141 3.96 -28.28 1.21
CA LEU A 141 5.39 -28.36 0.87
C LEU A 141 5.89 -29.81 0.97
N LEU A 142 5.60 -30.49 2.08
CA LEU A 142 6.07 -31.85 2.34
C LEU A 142 5.40 -32.90 1.45
N ALA A 143 4.15 -32.69 1.05
CA ALA A 143 3.43 -33.61 0.16
C ALA A 143 4.13 -33.84 -1.18
N GLN A 144 4.98 -32.89 -1.61
CA GLN A 144 5.78 -33.03 -2.83
C GLN A 144 6.91 -34.06 -2.68
N PHE A 145 7.40 -34.26 -1.46
CA PHE A 145 8.55 -35.11 -1.13
C PHE A 145 8.15 -36.45 -0.53
N VAL A 146 7.02 -36.51 0.18
CA VAL A 146 6.54 -37.73 0.84
C VAL A 146 5.54 -38.44 -0.06
N LYS A 147 6.04 -39.29 -0.96
CA LYS A 147 5.21 -40.19 -1.76
C LYS A 147 5.32 -41.62 -1.22
N PRO A 148 4.22 -42.39 -1.15
CA PRO A 148 4.30 -43.80 -0.83
C PRO A 148 5.19 -44.49 -1.86
N VAL A 149 6.18 -45.24 -1.38
CA VAL A 149 7.05 -46.05 -2.24
C VAL A 149 6.57 -47.49 -2.16
N GLU A 150 6.02 -47.99 -3.27
CA GLU A 150 5.69 -49.41 -3.42
C GLU A 150 6.92 -50.16 -3.91
N GLY A 151 7.30 -51.23 -3.22
CA GLY A 151 8.46 -52.02 -3.61
C GLY A 151 8.66 -53.24 -2.73
N ARG A 152 9.43 -54.22 -3.23
CA ARG A 152 9.90 -55.37 -2.43
C ARG A 152 11.26 -55.14 -1.80
N ILE A 153 12.05 -54.21 -2.34
CA ILE A 153 13.41 -53.90 -1.90
C ILE A 153 13.47 -52.40 -1.65
N TYR A 154 13.86 -52.02 -0.43
CA TYR A 154 14.01 -50.63 -0.01
C TYR A 154 15.49 -50.35 0.28
N CYS A 155 16.03 -49.28 -0.30
CA CYS A 155 17.41 -48.84 -0.06
C CYS A 155 17.42 -47.56 0.77
N PHE A 156 18.15 -47.56 1.89
CA PHE A 156 18.30 -46.40 2.77
C PHE A 156 19.67 -45.77 2.54
N VAL A 157 19.69 -44.53 2.02
CA VAL A 157 20.90 -43.80 1.63
C VAL A 157 21.03 -42.49 2.42
N GLY A 158 22.28 -42.09 2.69
CA GLY A 158 22.59 -40.87 3.44
C GLY A 158 23.95 -40.92 4.15
N PRO A 159 24.45 -39.80 4.70
CA PRO A 159 25.75 -39.73 5.37
C PRO A 159 25.81 -40.56 6.66
N THR A 160 26.99 -40.76 7.24
CA THR A 160 27.14 -41.48 8.51
C THR A 160 26.42 -40.73 9.65
N GLY A 161 25.94 -41.44 10.68
CA GLY A 161 25.30 -40.82 11.85
C GLY A 161 23.84 -40.40 11.72
N VAL A 162 23.25 -40.33 10.51
CA VAL A 162 21.84 -39.89 10.30
C VAL A 162 20.77 -40.92 10.68
N GLY A 163 21.16 -42.06 11.26
CA GLY A 163 20.21 -43.06 11.77
C GLY A 163 19.73 -44.15 10.82
N LYS A 164 20.37 -44.36 9.65
CA LYS A 164 19.94 -45.37 8.64
C LYS A 164 19.66 -46.77 9.22
N THR A 165 20.61 -47.34 9.96
CA THR A 165 20.47 -48.68 10.57
C THR A 165 19.35 -48.72 11.61
N THR A 166 19.22 -47.65 12.41
CA THR A 166 18.18 -47.53 13.43
C THR A 166 16.79 -47.38 12.81
N THR A 167 16.67 -46.59 11.74
CA THR A 167 15.41 -46.42 11.00
C THR A 167 14.98 -47.73 10.35
N LEU A 168 15.91 -48.49 9.76
CA LEU A 168 15.62 -49.81 9.22
C LEU A 168 15.09 -50.76 10.30
N ALA A 169 15.75 -50.80 11.47
CA ALA A 169 15.30 -51.62 12.59
C ALA A 169 13.89 -51.23 13.09
N LYS A 170 13.59 -49.93 13.16
CA LYS A 170 12.27 -49.42 13.56
C LYS A 170 11.16 -49.72 12.57
N LEU A 171 11.46 -49.76 11.27
CA LEU A 171 10.48 -50.09 10.24
C LEU A 171 10.25 -51.60 10.11
N ALA A 172 11.21 -52.42 10.53
CA ALA A 172 11.13 -53.87 10.47
C ALA A 172 10.44 -54.50 11.71
N ALA A 173 10.34 -53.76 12.82
CA ALA A 173 9.65 -54.14 14.04
C ALA A 173 8.16 -53.79 13.97
#